data_AF-A0A3Z4X6J5-F1
#
_entry.id   AF-A0A3Z4X6J5-F1
#
_cell.length_a   1.000
_cell.length_b   1.000
_cell.length_c   1.000
_cell.angle_alpha   90.00
_cell.angle_beta   90.00
_cell.angle_gamma   90.00
#
_symmetry.space_group_name_H-M   'P 1'
#
loop_
_entity.id
_entity.type
_entity.pdbx_description
1 polymer ?
#
loop_
_entity_poly.entity_id
_entity_poly.type
_entity_poly.pdbx_seq_one_letter_code
_entity_poly.pdbx_strand_id
1 'polypeptide(L)'
;MGHWQKHITSLADAKAVASESIGFQDKKKLASLAEVVRKFRDAGDFSPAGYQSSGIAAWVFDNNGITVLPRNGSDLGVADVVFAGVEPPKLDANNPIIADLQRKMVQGNTDLDVYSKFLKENELNGEFDDKNAKLSGELSKVPSPLWLTPKLLTGIELTDLEVAAIILHEVGHVYYYFRTLMRTVVTNLIADAAANRMMQTEDPTVRLKVVKDVERMLNTKVNQPETICKEMSKENIYMHLVTDILLERPFVTGSEGFANRTWERAADDFAARFGAAPYLASALYKIETSQFYLCRNASYMNYGVHLMLEMLNVSLLIVASTNPVGLFFTTISVAFGLIVNDPRNTIYDPPQERFETMRRNLVEELNTLKGSTTKEANEHRKRILQGIASIDELLKTVKDKDNVFSFIMKTLTPGGRRERAGVDYQRTMERYLSNDLRVASAKLATVKS
;
A
#
# COMPACT_ATOMS: atom_id res chain seq x y z
N MET A 1 1.75 -18.50 -26.38
CA MET A 1 0.84 -18.66 -25.22
C MET A 1 -0.21 -17.58 -25.30
N GLY A 2 -1.48 -17.89 -25.03
CA GLY A 2 -2.56 -16.89 -25.06
C GLY A 2 -2.44 -15.87 -23.91
N HIS A 3 -3.07 -14.70 -24.06
CA HIS A 3 -3.07 -13.58 -23.08
C HIS A 3 -3.39 -14.05 -21.66
N TRP A 4 -4.48 -14.82 -21.49
CA TRP A 4 -4.90 -15.38 -20.21
C TRP A 4 -3.91 -16.37 -19.60
N GLN A 5 -3.20 -17.12 -20.44
CA GLN A 5 -2.28 -18.16 -19.97
C GLN A 5 -1.01 -17.55 -19.37
N LYS A 6 -0.51 -16.44 -19.93
CA LYS A 6 0.59 -15.67 -19.34
C LYS A 6 0.20 -15.05 -17.99
N HIS A 7 -1.01 -14.49 -17.90
CA HIS A 7 -1.49 -13.85 -16.67
C HIS A 7 -1.71 -14.87 -15.53
N ILE A 8 -2.16 -16.08 -15.86
CA ILE A 8 -2.22 -17.19 -14.89
C ILE A 8 -0.81 -17.55 -14.40
N THR A 9 0.21 -17.57 -15.27
CA THR A 9 1.59 -17.84 -14.86
C THR A 9 2.15 -16.74 -13.94
N SER A 10 1.91 -15.45 -14.23
CA SER A 10 2.36 -14.37 -13.35
C SER A 10 1.71 -14.40 -11.97
N LEU A 11 0.45 -14.86 -11.88
CA LEU A 11 -0.24 -15.07 -10.61
C LEU A 11 0.32 -16.28 -9.83
N ALA A 12 0.82 -17.29 -10.51
CA ALA A 12 1.34 -18.52 -9.90
C ALA A 12 2.77 -18.37 -9.34
N ASP A 13 3.60 -17.50 -9.92
CA ASP A 13 5.02 -17.34 -9.56
C ASP A 13 5.28 -16.52 -8.27
N ALA A 14 4.23 -15.98 -7.64
CA ALA A 14 4.37 -15.10 -6.49
C ALA A 14 4.57 -15.86 -5.16
N LYS A 15 5.76 -16.46 -4.99
CA LYS A 15 6.27 -16.96 -3.69
C LYS A 15 7.35 -16.01 -3.17
N ALA A 16 6.93 -14.96 -2.49
CA ALA A 16 7.77 -14.21 -1.55
C ALA A 16 6.98 -13.98 -0.27
N VAL A 17 7.68 -13.68 0.82
CA VAL A 17 7.10 -13.49 2.16
C VAL A 17 6.20 -12.24 2.22
N ALA A 18 6.31 -11.35 1.22
CA ALA A 18 5.22 -10.52 0.73
C ALA A 18 4.78 -11.09 -0.64
N SER A 19 3.78 -11.96 -0.67
CA SER A 19 3.42 -12.77 -1.85
C SER A 19 2.86 -11.98 -3.03
N GLU A 20 2.89 -10.65 -2.98
CA GLU A 20 2.32 -9.75 -4.00
C GLU A 20 3.27 -8.62 -4.40
N SER A 21 4.51 -8.58 -3.87
CA SER A 21 5.47 -7.53 -4.20
C SER A 21 6.02 -7.66 -5.62
N ILE A 22 6.31 -6.51 -6.26
CA ILE A 22 7.06 -6.46 -7.53
C ILE A 22 8.55 -6.80 -7.31
N GLY A 23 9.26 -7.14 -8.39
CA GLY A 23 10.71 -7.34 -8.35
C GLY A 23 11.48 -6.06 -8.04
N PHE A 24 12.70 -6.19 -7.50
CA PHE A 24 13.59 -5.04 -7.31
C PHE A 24 13.99 -4.43 -8.66
N GLN A 25 13.82 -3.12 -8.80
CA GLN A 25 14.04 -2.37 -10.03
C GLN A 25 15.46 -1.79 -10.11
N ASP A 26 15.90 -1.46 -11.33
CA ASP A 26 17.14 -0.71 -11.55
C ASP A 26 17.07 0.65 -10.85
N LYS A 27 18.06 0.93 -10.00
CA LYS A 27 18.13 2.14 -9.17
C LYS A 27 18.42 3.39 -9.98
N LYS A 28 18.91 3.24 -11.22
CA LYS A 28 19.00 4.36 -12.17
C LYS A 28 17.62 4.94 -12.49
N LYS A 29 16.54 4.15 -12.40
CA LYS A 29 15.17 4.64 -12.59
C LYS A 29 14.85 5.72 -11.56
N LEU A 30 15.05 5.47 -10.27
CA LEU A 30 14.83 6.48 -9.22
C LEU A 30 15.66 7.76 -9.45
N ALA A 31 16.95 7.61 -9.77
CA ALA A 31 17.81 8.76 -10.04
C ALA A 31 17.35 9.56 -11.26
N SER A 32 16.89 8.89 -12.32
CA SER A 32 16.35 9.55 -13.51
C SER A 32 15.03 10.28 -13.24
N LEU A 33 14.15 9.75 -12.38
CA LEU A 33 12.94 10.45 -11.95
C LEU A 33 13.28 11.68 -11.11
N ALA A 34 14.24 11.57 -10.19
CA ALA A 34 14.72 12.70 -9.41
C ALA A 34 15.28 13.82 -10.30
N GLU A 35 15.97 13.47 -11.38
CA GLU A 35 16.45 14.46 -12.35
C GLU A 35 15.30 15.15 -13.12
N VAL A 36 14.22 14.42 -13.46
CA VAL A 36 13.00 15.00 -14.04
C VAL A 36 12.36 15.98 -13.05
N VAL A 37 12.23 15.58 -11.79
CA VAL A 37 11.71 16.42 -10.71
C VAL A 37 12.56 17.68 -10.53
N ARG A 38 13.88 17.54 -10.50
CA ARG A 38 14.81 18.67 -10.37
C ARG A 38 14.58 19.69 -11.48
N LYS A 39 14.55 19.25 -12.74
CA LYS A 39 14.27 20.13 -13.88
C LYS A 39 12.93 20.82 -13.77
N PHE A 40 11.90 20.11 -13.30
CA PHE A 40 10.58 20.70 -13.10
C PHE A 40 10.58 21.77 -12.00
N ARG A 41 11.25 21.51 -10.87
CA ARG A 41 11.40 22.50 -9.78
C ARG A 41 12.24 23.70 -10.20
N ASP A 42 13.33 23.48 -10.92
CA ASP A 42 14.22 24.53 -11.45
C ASP A 42 13.49 25.44 -12.46
N ALA A 43 12.55 24.89 -13.24
CA ALA A 43 11.74 25.67 -14.16
C ALA A 43 10.79 26.63 -13.44
N GLY A 44 10.37 26.31 -12.22
CA GLY A 44 9.53 27.17 -11.37
C GLY A 44 8.09 27.42 -11.88
N ASP A 45 7.70 26.80 -13.00
CA ASP A 45 6.34 26.89 -13.55
C ASP A 45 5.44 25.79 -12.96
N PHE A 46 4.68 26.15 -11.93
CA PHE A 46 3.70 25.28 -11.29
C PHE A 46 2.26 25.52 -11.80
N SER A 47 2.11 26.11 -12.98
CA SER A 47 0.83 26.22 -13.68
C SER A 47 0.40 24.87 -14.27
N PRO A 48 -0.89 24.68 -14.65
CA PRO A 48 -1.32 23.47 -15.34
C PRO A 48 -0.47 23.11 -16.58
N ALA A 49 0.04 24.11 -17.32
CA ALA A 49 0.92 23.89 -18.47
C ALA A 49 2.32 23.40 -18.05
N GLY A 50 2.87 23.95 -16.95
CA GLY A 50 4.11 23.48 -16.35
C GLY A 50 4.03 22.02 -15.91
N TYR A 51 2.92 21.60 -15.31
CA TYR A 51 2.71 20.19 -14.93
C TYR A 51 2.63 19.26 -16.14
N GLN A 52 1.96 19.67 -17.23
CA GLN A 52 1.89 18.89 -18.47
C GLN A 52 3.27 18.73 -19.13
N SER A 53 4.12 19.75 -19.06
CA SER A 53 5.46 19.76 -19.64
C SER A 53 6.57 19.28 -18.69
N SER A 54 6.24 18.94 -17.44
CA SER A 54 7.18 18.53 -16.39
C SER A 54 8.02 17.29 -16.72
N GLY A 55 7.59 16.46 -17.67
CA GLY A 55 8.21 15.18 -18.01
C GLY A 55 7.88 14.04 -17.03
N ILE A 56 7.17 14.31 -15.93
CA ILE A 56 6.79 13.30 -14.94
C ILE A 56 5.88 12.24 -15.57
N ALA A 57 4.84 12.66 -16.30
CA ALA A 57 3.89 11.74 -16.95
C ALA A 57 4.60 10.82 -17.96
N ALA A 58 5.49 11.38 -18.78
CA ALA A 58 6.26 10.63 -19.76
C ALA A 58 7.17 9.59 -19.07
N TRP A 59 7.88 10.01 -18.00
CA TRP A 59 8.73 9.11 -17.25
C TRP A 59 7.95 7.93 -16.66
N VAL A 60 6.81 8.20 -16.02
CA VAL A 60 5.96 7.16 -15.42
C VAL A 60 5.42 6.21 -16.48
N PHE A 61 4.97 6.73 -17.63
CA PHE A 61 4.50 5.88 -18.71
C PHE A 61 5.61 5.00 -19.29
N ASP A 62 6.79 5.55 -19.56
CA ASP A 62 7.88 4.79 -20.16
C ASP A 62 8.39 3.66 -19.24
N ASN A 63 8.50 3.96 -17.94
CA ASN A 63 9.07 3.07 -16.94
C ASN A 63 8.08 2.10 -16.31
N ASN A 64 6.81 2.51 -16.15
CA ASN A 64 5.78 1.75 -15.46
C ASN A 64 4.56 1.42 -16.33
N GLY A 65 4.40 2.06 -17.49
CA GLY A 65 3.23 1.88 -18.35
C GLY A 65 1.93 2.31 -17.67
N ILE A 66 2.00 3.34 -16.83
CA ILE A 66 0.83 3.93 -16.17
C ILE A 66 0.65 5.33 -16.71
N THR A 67 -0.56 5.63 -17.20
CA THR A 67 -0.93 6.98 -17.62
C THR A 67 -1.33 7.80 -16.40
N VAL A 68 -0.47 8.73 -16.00
CA VAL A 68 -0.78 9.71 -14.96
C VAL A 68 -0.98 11.10 -15.56
N LEU A 69 -1.81 11.91 -14.90
CA LEU A 69 -2.05 13.30 -15.24
C LEU A 69 -1.58 14.20 -14.08
N PRO A 70 -0.33 14.70 -14.10
CA PRO A 70 0.18 15.59 -13.08
C PRO A 70 -0.69 16.86 -12.96
N ARG A 71 -1.07 17.22 -11.73
CA ARG A 71 -1.91 18.38 -11.41
C ARG A 71 -1.39 19.10 -10.17
N ASN A 72 -1.67 20.40 -10.09
CA ASN A 72 -1.25 21.27 -8.99
C ASN A 72 -2.23 21.29 -7.79
N GLY A 73 -3.37 20.61 -7.86
CA GLY A 73 -4.36 20.54 -6.78
C GLY A 73 -5.29 21.75 -6.68
N SER A 74 -5.26 22.67 -7.65
CA SER A 74 -6.20 23.81 -7.72
C SER A 74 -7.65 23.37 -7.89
N ASP A 75 -7.87 22.28 -8.63
CA ASP A 75 -9.17 21.63 -8.81
C ASP A 75 -9.77 21.08 -7.51
N LEU A 76 -8.92 20.74 -6.54
CA LEU A 76 -9.32 20.28 -5.21
C LEU A 76 -9.34 21.40 -4.15
N GLY A 77 -8.94 22.63 -4.50
CA GLY A 77 -8.79 23.73 -3.55
C GLY A 77 -7.64 23.54 -2.55
N VAL A 78 -6.66 22.67 -2.85
CA VAL A 78 -5.55 22.31 -1.95
C VAL A 78 -4.17 22.77 -2.46
N ALA A 79 -4.12 23.61 -3.49
CA ALA A 79 -2.86 24.05 -4.10
C ALA A 79 -1.87 24.71 -3.10
N ASP A 80 -2.40 25.35 -2.05
CA ASP A 80 -1.61 26.07 -1.04
C ASP A 80 -1.18 25.21 0.15
N VAL A 81 -1.60 23.95 0.24
CA VAL A 81 -1.20 23.02 1.30
C VAL A 81 -0.20 21.98 0.78
N VAL A 82 0.60 21.42 1.68
CA VAL A 82 1.56 20.36 1.35
C VAL A 82 0.78 19.06 1.15
N PHE A 83 0.63 18.64 -0.11
CA PHE A 83 -0.18 17.47 -0.45
C PHE A 83 0.37 16.78 -1.70
N ALA A 84 0.41 15.46 -1.62
CA ALA A 84 0.51 14.56 -2.76
C ALA A 84 -0.63 13.56 -2.65
N GLY A 85 -1.12 13.11 -3.80
CA GLY A 85 -2.13 12.08 -3.84
C GLY A 85 -2.41 11.67 -5.28
N VAL A 86 -2.97 10.48 -5.46
CA VAL A 86 -3.48 10.02 -6.75
C VAL A 86 -4.95 9.68 -6.64
N GLU A 87 -5.69 9.95 -7.71
CA GLU A 87 -7.03 9.39 -7.86
C GLU A 87 -6.92 8.06 -8.60
N PRO A 88 -7.27 6.95 -7.93
CA PRO A 88 -7.32 5.67 -8.61
C PRO A 88 -8.37 5.74 -9.73
N PRO A 89 -8.18 4.96 -10.80
CA PRO A 89 -9.19 4.84 -11.84
C PRO A 89 -10.55 4.45 -11.26
N LYS A 90 -11.63 5.14 -11.67
CA LYS A 90 -12.99 4.85 -11.20
C LYS A 90 -13.63 3.65 -11.92
N LEU A 91 -12.87 2.59 -12.21
CA LEU A 91 -13.36 1.42 -12.98
C LEU A 91 -14.17 0.43 -12.15
N ASP A 92 -13.86 0.32 -10.86
CA ASP A 92 -14.57 -0.55 -9.93
C ASP A 92 -14.54 0.07 -8.53
N ALA A 93 -15.71 0.49 -8.05
CA ALA A 93 -15.87 0.99 -6.69
C ALA A 93 -15.83 -0.15 -5.66
N ASN A 94 -16.07 -1.40 -6.07
CA ASN A 94 -16.03 -2.57 -5.19
C ASN A 94 -14.64 -3.23 -5.17
N ASN A 95 -13.61 -2.55 -5.70
CA ASN A 95 -12.25 -3.06 -5.66
C ASN A 95 -11.86 -3.37 -4.20
N PRO A 96 -11.39 -4.59 -3.88
CA PRO A 96 -11.04 -4.98 -2.52
C PRO A 96 -10.00 -4.09 -1.83
N ILE A 97 -9.16 -3.39 -2.61
CA ILE A 97 -8.14 -2.48 -2.07
C ILE A 97 -8.71 -1.10 -1.66
N ILE A 98 -9.93 -0.75 -2.08
CA ILE A 98 -10.63 0.48 -1.70
C ILE A 98 -11.52 0.19 -0.48
N ALA A 99 -11.24 0.84 0.65
CA ALA A 99 -12.06 0.69 1.85
C ALA A 99 -13.40 1.44 1.76
N ASP A 100 -14.39 1.06 2.56
CA ASP A 100 -15.76 1.62 2.54
C ASP A 100 -15.83 3.14 2.72
N LEU A 101 -14.97 3.72 3.57
CA LEU A 101 -14.88 5.17 3.74
C LEU A 101 -14.48 5.86 2.43
N GLN A 102 -13.51 5.29 1.70
CA GLN A 102 -13.09 5.76 0.39
C GLN A 102 -14.11 5.41 -0.69
N ARG A 103 -14.83 4.27 -0.61
CA ARG A 103 -15.94 3.93 -1.55
C ARG A 103 -17.05 4.99 -1.57
N LYS A 104 -17.30 5.67 -0.44
CA LYS A 104 -18.26 6.78 -0.39
C LYS A 104 -17.79 8.02 -1.17
N MET A 105 -16.48 8.23 -1.29
CA MET A 105 -15.87 9.33 -2.05
C MET A 105 -15.56 8.92 -3.51
N VAL A 106 -15.13 7.68 -3.71
CA VAL A 106 -14.95 7.02 -5.01
C VAL A 106 -16.32 6.54 -5.47
N GLN A 107 -17.13 7.48 -5.97
CA GLN A 107 -18.28 7.10 -6.78
C GLN A 107 -17.71 6.33 -7.99
N GLY A 108 -17.98 5.03 -8.06
CA GLY A 108 -17.64 4.23 -9.24
C GLY A 108 -18.13 4.95 -10.48
N ASN A 109 -17.38 4.87 -11.58
CA ASN A 109 -17.72 5.67 -12.74
C ASN A 109 -19.09 5.24 -13.27
N THR A 110 -20.09 6.10 -13.13
CA THR A 110 -21.42 5.92 -13.70
C THR A 110 -21.44 6.31 -15.18
N ASP A 111 -20.34 6.90 -15.66
CA ASP A 111 -20.17 7.29 -17.05
C ASP A 111 -19.86 6.06 -17.92
N LEU A 112 -20.90 5.61 -18.62
CA LEU A 112 -20.82 4.56 -19.63
C LEU A 112 -19.83 4.92 -20.75
N ASP A 113 -19.47 6.19 -20.94
CA ASP A 113 -18.55 6.60 -22.00
C ASP A 113 -17.14 6.05 -21.79
N VAL A 114 -16.69 5.92 -20.54
CA VAL A 114 -15.39 5.30 -20.23
C VAL A 114 -15.41 3.82 -20.63
N TYR A 115 -16.48 3.09 -20.33
CA TYR A 115 -16.65 1.70 -20.77
C TYR A 115 -16.87 1.58 -22.28
N SER A 116 -17.55 2.54 -22.90
CA SER A 116 -17.85 2.54 -24.35
C SER A 116 -16.59 2.65 -25.21
N LYS A 117 -15.56 3.37 -24.73
CA LYS A 117 -14.25 3.45 -25.37
C LYS A 117 -13.54 2.09 -25.39
N PHE A 118 -13.71 1.29 -24.34
CA PHE A 118 -13.17 -0.08 -24.28
C PHE A 118 -14.03 -1.10 -25.04
N LEU A 119 -15.34 -0.88 -25.14
CA LEU A 119 -16.27 -1.76 -25.85
C LEU A 119 -16.09 -1.71 -27.39
N LYS A 120 -15.63 -0.59 -27.95
CA LYS A 120 -15.38 -0.49 -29.41
C LYS A 120 -14.25 -1.40 -29.91
N GLU A 121 -13.33 -1.80 -29.04
CA GLU A 121 -12.17 -2.63 -29.40
C GLU A 121 -12.30 -4.11 -28.97
N ASN A 122 -13.46 -4.50 -28.41
CA ASN A 122 -13.78 -5.87 -27.97
C ASN A 122 -12.82 -6.53 -26.95
N GLU A 123 -11.76 -5.86 -26.48
CA GLU A 123 -10.84 -6.41 -25.50
C GLU A 123 -10.32 -5.33 -24.54
N LEU A 124 -10.72 -5.42 -23.27
CA LEU A 124 -10.07 -4.69 -22.18
C LEU A 124 -8.86 -5.54 -21.72
N ASN A 125 -7.77 -5.45 -22.48
CA ASN A 125 -6.57 -6.24 -22.20
C ASN A 125 -5.60 -5.48 -21.28
N GLY A 126 -4.94 -6.23 -20.41
CA GLY A 126 -3.88 -5.74 -19.54
C GLY A 126 -2.85 -6.85 -19.32
N GLU A 127 -1.56 -6.53 -19.43
CA GLU A 127 -0.47 -7.45 -19.08
C GLU A 127 0.42 -6.79 -18.02
N PHE A 128 0.65 -7.54 -16.93
CA PHE A 128 1.48 -7.12 -15.80
C PHE A 128 2.82 -7.82 -15.89
N ASP A 129 3.88 -7.02 -15.88
CA ASP A 129 5.25 -7.47 -15.72
C ASP A 129 5.73 -7.04 -14.32
N ASP A 130 5.44 -7.87 -13.33
CA ASP A 130 5.84 -7.64 -11.94
C ASP A 130 7.37 -7.61 -11.77
N LYS A 131 8.12 -8.23 -12.68
CA LYS A 131 9.58 -8.21 -12.63
C LYS A 131 10.12 -6.83 -12.98
N ASN A 132 9.49 -6.14 -13.93
CA ASN A 132 9.89 -4.80 -14.38
C ASN A 132 8.98 -3.67 -13.90
N ALA A 133 8.00 -3.98 -13.05
CA ALA A 133 7.00 -3.06 -12.50
C ALA A 133 6.24 -2.30 -13.60
N LYS A 134 5.84 -3.02 -14.66
CA LYS A 134 5.26 -2.45 -15.87
C LYS A 134 3.88 -3.01 -16.17
N LEU A 135 2.93 -2.09 -16.42
CA LEU A 135 1.61 -2.36 -16.96
C LEU A 135 1.61 -2.10 -18.47
N SER A 136 0.87 -2.89 -19.23
CA SER A 136 0.73 -2.73 -20.68
C SER A 136 -0.67 -3.13 -21.13
N GLY A 137 -1.03 -2.80 -22.37
CA GLY A 137 -2.37 -3.01 -22.93
C GLY A 137 -3.29 -1.81 -22.68
N GLU A 138 -4.59 -1.98 -22.92
CA GLU A 138 -5.58 -0.92 -22.79
C GLU A 138 -5.69 -0.35 -21.36
N LEU A 139 -5.41 -1.17 -20.33
CA LEU A 139 -5.33 -0.68 -18.94
C LEU A 139 -4.26 0.41 -18.74
N SER A 140 -3.15 0.35 -19.48
CA SER A 140 -2.09 1.37 -19.38
C SER A 140 -2.53 2.75 -19.81
N LYS A 141 -3.57 2.85 -20.65
CA LYS A 141 -4.09 4.10 -21.23
C LYS A 141 -5.12 4.79 -20.35
N VAL A 142 -5.61 4.12 -19.32
CA VAL A 142 -6.60 4.67 -18.38
C VAL A 142 -5.90 5.77 -17.55
N PRO A 143 -6.32 7.04 -17.66
CA PRO A 143 -5.63 8.12 -17.00
C PRO A 143 -5.99 8.23 -15.51
N SER A 144 -4.98 8.44 -14.67
CA SER A 144 -5.13 8.73 -13.23
C SER A 144 -4.57 10.12 -12.89
N PRO A 145 -5.38 11.05 -12.35
CA PRO A 145 -4.88 12.31 -11.82
C PRO A 145 -3.85 12.09 -10.70
N LEU A 146 -2.67 12.68 -10.86
CA LEU A 146 -1.59 12.70 -9.87
C LEU A 146 -1.45 14.13 -9.37
N TRP A 147 -1.88 14.41 -8.15
CA TRP A 147 -1.70 15.72 -7.53
C TRP A 147 -0.37 15.79 -6.82
N LEU A 148 0.42 16.82 -7.15
CA LEU A 148 1.58 17.25 -6.40
C LEU A 148 1.41 18.74 -6.21
N THR A 149 1.24 19.24 -5.00
CA THR A 149 0.97 20.68 -4.84
C THR A 149 2.23 21.53 -5.00
N PRO A 150 2.12 22.78 -5.48
CA PRO A 150 3.25 23.72 -5.51
C PRO A 150 3.91 23.89 -4.15
N LYS A 151 3.13 23.85 -3.07
CA LYS A 151 3.63 23.95 -1.69
C LYS A 151 4.45 22.73 -1.26
N LEU A 152 4.15 21.53 -1.75
CA LEU A 152 4.99 20.36 -1.55
C LEU A 152 6.38 20.54 -2.21
N LEU A 153 6.40 21.16 -3.40
CA LEU A 153 7.62 21.31 -4.20
C LEU A 153 8.54 22.45 -3.73
N THR A 154 7.96 23.47 -3.08
CA THR A 154 8.68 24.71 -2.72
C THR A 154 8.63 25.06 -1.23
N GLY A 155 7.60 24.61 -0.51
CA GLY A 155 7.30 25.05 0.86
C GLY A 155 7.93 24.19 1.96
N ILE A 156 8.45 23.01 1.63
CA ILE A 156 9.22 22.14 2.54
C ILE A 156 10.56 21.82 1.87
N GLU A 157 11.62 21.72 2.66
CA GLU A 157 12.95 21.31 2.21
C GLU A 157 13.02 19.80 1.89
N LEU A 158 12.31 19.41 0.83
CA LEU A 158 12.44 18.12 0.20
C LEU A 158 13.52 18.17 -0.90
N THR A 159 14.34 17.13 -0.93
CA THR A 159 15.26 16.81 -2.02
C THR A 159 14.49 16.24 -3.20
N ASP A 160 15.09 16.27 -4.39
CA ASP A 160 14.43 15.74 -5.60
C ASP A 160 14.21 14.22 -5.52
N LEU A 161 15.08 13.51 -4.80
CA LEU A 161 14.92 12.07 -4.51
C LEU A 161 13.76 11.80 -3.56
N GLU A 162 13.50 12.67 -2.59
CA GLU A 162 12.35 12.57 -1.69
C GLU A 162 11.03 12.80 -2.44
N VAL A 163 10.99 13.80 -3.32
CA VAL A 163 9.81 14.05 -4.17
C VAL A 163 9.61 12.92 -5.19
N ALA A 164 10.68 12.40 -5.80
CA ALA A 164 10.60 11.23 -6.67
C ALA A 164 10.10 9.98 -5.92
N ALA A 165 10.48 9.80 -4.65
CA ALA A 165 9.99 8.72 -3.80
C ALA A 165 8.49 8.84 -3.53
N ILE A 166 7.98 10.05 -3.28
CA ILE A 166 6.55 10.33 -3.14
C ILE A 166 5.82 9.98 -4.45
N ILE A 167 6.31 10.42 -5.60
CA ILE A 167 5.70 10.10 -6.90
C ILE A 167 5.62 8.59 -7.11
N LEU A 168 6.67 7.84 -6.78
CA LEU A 168 6.64 6.37 -6.89
C LEU A 168 5.63 5.73 -5.93
N HIS A 169 5.46 6.27 -4.72
CA HIS A 169 4.41 5.83 -3.80
C HIS A 169 3.02 6.01 -4.44
N GLU A 170 2.73 7.20 -4.96
CA GLU A 170 1.46 7.50 -5.64
C GLU A 170 1.23 6.62 -6.89
N VAL A 171 2.27 6.39 -7.69
CA VAL A 171 2.20 5.46 -8.83
C VAL A 171 1.94 4.03 -8.37
N GLY A 172 2.49 3.63 -7.23
CA GLY A 172 2.25 2.34 -6.59
C GLY A 172 0.77 2.10 -6.29
N HIS A 173 0.04 3.12 -5.84
CA HIS A 173 -1.41 3.02 -5.62
C HIS A 173 -2.15 2.62 -6.90
N VAL A 174 -1.81 3.23 -8.05
CA VAL A 174 -2.44 2.94 -9.34
C VAL A 174 -2.06 1.53 -9.84
N TYR A 175 -0.78 1.15 -9.70
CA TYR A 175 -0.31 -0.18 -10.11
C TYR A 175 -1.08 -1.29 -9.37
N TYR A 176 -1.15 -1.20 -8.04
CA TYR A 176 -1.83 -2.20 -7.22
C TYR A 176 -3.36 -2.15 -7.35
N TYR A 177 -3.94 -0.99 -7.69
CA TYR A 177 -5.36 -0.90 -8.04
C TYR A 177 -5.69 -1.78 -9.26
N PHE A 178 -4.98 -1.59 -10.39
CA PHE A 178 -5.20 -2.38 -11.59
C PHE A 178 -4.87 -3.86 -11.38
N ARG A 179 -3.80 -4.14 -10.63
CA ARG A 179 -3.39 -5.51 -10.32
C ARG A 179 -4.48 -6.26 -9.57
N THR A 180 -5.04 -5.64 -8.53
CA THR A 180 -6.12 -6.23 -7.73
C THR A 180 -7.40 -6.37 -8.55
N LEU A 181 -7.72 -5.40 -9.40
CA LEU A 181 -8.86 -5.46 -10.31
C LEU A 181 -8.77 -6.68 -11.24
N MET A 182 -7.67 -6.80 -11.99
CA MET A 182 -7.49 -7.90 -12.95
C MET A 182 -7.42 -9.26 -12.27
N ARG A 183 -6.79 -9.32 -11.10
CA ARG A 183 -6.74 -10.56 -10.31
C ARG A 183 -8.13 -10.98 -9.82
N THR A 184 -8.98 -10.04 -9.44
CA THR A 184 -10.37 -10.30 -9.05
C THR A 184 -11.17 -10.85 -10.24
N VAL A 185 -11.05 -10.22 -11.41
CA VAL A 185 -11.71 -10.68 -12.65
C VAL A 185 -11.27 -12.10 -13.00
N VAL A 186 -9.97 -12.38 -12.99
CA VAL A 186 -9.41 -13.71 -13.32
C VAL A 186 -9.84 -14.76 -12.31
N THR A 187 -9.87 -14.41 -11.03
CA THR A 187 -10.33 -15.32 -9.97
C THR A 187 -11.79 -15.69 -10.18
N ASN A 188 -12.66 -14.72 -10.47
CA ASN A 188 -14.07 -14.96 -10.75
C ASN A 188 -14.27 -15.81 -12.01
N LEU A 189 -13.53 -15.55 -13.09
CA LEU A 189 -13.58 -16.35 -14.32
C LEU A 189 -13.15 -17.81 -14.09
N ILE A 190 -12.07 -18.03 -13.34
CA ILE A 190 -11.59 -19.37 -13.00
C ILE A 190 -12.61 -20.09 -12.09
N ALA A 191 -13.16 -19.39 -11.10
CA ALA A 191 -14.17 -19.95 -10.21
C ALA A 191 -15.47 -20.33 -10.97
N ASP A 192 -15.94 -19.48 -11.89
CA ASP A 192 -17.11 -19.79 -12.72
C ASP A 192 -16.83 -20.96 -13.67
N ALA A 193 -15.68 -20.98 -14.35
CA ALA A 193 -15.28 -22.08 -15.21
C ALA A 193 -15.16 -23.41 -14.43
N ALA A 194 -14.59 -23.36 -13.22
CA ALA A 194 -14.50 -24.51 -12.32
C ALA A 194 -15.88 -24.99 -11.88
N ALA A 195 -16.77 -24.08 -11.44
CA ALA A 195 -18.14 -24.41 -11.05
C ALA A 195 -18.91 -25.04 -12.21
N ASN A 196 -18.86 -24.45 -13.41
CA ASN A 196 -19.48 -25.00 -14.62
C ASN A 196 -18.98 -26.42 -14.91
N ARG A 197 -17.67 -26.65 -14.84
CA ARG A 197 -17.07 -27.97 -15.10
C ARG A 197 -17.45 -28.99 -14.02
N MET A 198 -17.55 -28.57 -12.77
CA MET A 198 -18.00 -29.41 -11.66
C MET A 198 -19.48 -29.77 -11.73
N MET A 199 -20.30 -28.98 -12.43
CA MET A 199 -21.72 -29.28 -12.67
C MET A 199 -21.94 -30.28 -13.82
N GLN A 200 -20.95 -30.47 -14.67
CA GLN A 200 -21.03 -31.42 -15.80
C GLN A 200 -20.69 -32.87 -15.41
N THR A 201 -20.30 -33.11 -14.16
CA THR A 201 -19.84 -34.43 -13.70
C THR A 201 -20.17 -34.65 -12.22
N GLU A 202 -20.72 -35.82 -11.91
CA GLU A 202 -20.97 -36.25 -10.53
C GLU A 202 -19.78 -37.05 -9.95
N ASP A 203 -18.81 -37.47 -10.78
CA ASP A 203 -17.62 -38.21 -10.31
C ASP A 203 -16.77 -37.34 -9.36
N PRO A 204 -16.65 -37.71 -8.07
CA PRO A 204 -15.87 -36.99 -7.08
C PRO A 204 -14.38 -36.84 -7.46
N THR A 205 -13.83 -37.80 -8.21
CA THR A 205 -12.42 -37.81 -8.63
C THR A 205 -12.15 -36.71 -9.65
N VAL A 206 -13.09 -36.52 -10.59
CA VAL A 206 -13.01 -35.46 -11.60
C VAL A 206 -13.19 -34.10 -10.94
N ARG A 207 -14.15 -33.97 -10.01
CA ARG A 207 -14.39 -32.75 -9.24
C ARG A 207 -13.16 -32.34 -8.42
N LEU A 208 -12.52 -33.29 -7.74
CA LEU A 208 -11.28 -33.03 -6.99
C LEU A 208 -10.13 -32.61 -7.91
N LYS A 209 -10.06 -33.14 -9.14
CA LYS A 209 -9.08 -32.70 -10.13
C LYS A 209 -9.32 -31.25 -10.55
N VAL A 210 -10.58 -30.84 -10.74
CA VAL A 210 -10.92 -29.44 -11.02
C VAL A 210 -10.45 -28.52 -9.89
N VAL A 211 -10.72 -28.88 -8.63
CA VAL A 211 -10.23 -28.11 -7.46
C VAL A 211 -8.69 -28.02 -7.46
N LYS A 212 -7.98 -29.13 -7.71
CA LYS A 212 -6.51 -29.11 -7.81
C LYS A 212 -5.98 -28.28 -8.96
N ASP A 213 -6.71 -28.20 -10.08
CA ASP A 213 -6.34 -27.34 -11.20
C ASP A 213 -6.55 -25.86 -10.84
N VAL A 214 -7.63 -25.51 -10.12
CA VAL A 214 -7.84 -24.16 -9.56
C VAL A 214 -6.72 -23.79 -8.57
N GLU A 215 -6.40 -24.67 -7.62
CA GLU A 215 -5.30 -24.47 -6.67
C GLU A 215 -3.96 -24.20 -7.39
N ARG A 216 -3.70 -24.93 -8.48
CA ARG A 216 -2.49 -24.76 -9.28
C ARG A 216 -2.49 -23.45 -10.06
N MET A 217 -3.61 -23.11 -10.70
CA MET A 217 -3.74 -21.88 -11.50
C MET A 217 -3.61 -20.62 -10.65
N LEU A 218 -4.10 -20.66 -9.41
CA LEU A 218 -4.15 -19.51 -8.51
C LEU A 218 -3.08 -19.56 -7.40
N ASN A 219 -2.25 -20.61 -7.40
CA ASN A 219 -1.23 -20.90 -6.39
C ASN A 219 -1.74 -20.68 -4.95
N THR A 220 -2.90 -21.26 -4.66
CA THR A 220 -3.63 -21.15 -3.38
C THR A 220 -4.15 -22.51 -2.97
N LYS A 221 -4.58 -22.65 -1.71
CA LYS A 221 -5.18 -23.87 -1.19
C LYS A 221 -6.66 -23.63 -0.96
N VAL A 222 -7.46 -24.60 -1.37
CA VAL A 222 -8.89 -24.54 -1.13
C VAL A 222 -9.18 -25.31 0.14
N ASN A 223 -9.89 -24.69 1.08
CA ASN A 223 -10.21 -25.33 2.34
C ASN A 223 -11.32 -26.36 2.13
N GLN A 224 -11.19 -27.53 2.75
CA GLN A 224 -12.19 -28.59 2.70
C GLN A 224 -12.67 -28.93 1.26
N PRO A 225 -11.75 -29.31 0.34
CA PRO A 225 -12.08 -29.59 -1.05
C PRO A 225 -13.14 -30.70 -1.18
N GLU A 226 -13.25 -31.59 -0.19
CA GLU A 226 -14.26 -32.65 -0.14
C GLU A 226 -15.68 -32.12 -0.01
N THR A 227 -15.88 -30.96 0.64
CA THR A 227 -17.19 -30.32 0.80
C THR A 227 -17.69 -29.77 -0.54
N ILE A 228 -16.83 -29.06 -1.27
CA ILE A 228 -17.13 -28.52 -2.61
C ILE A 228 -17.44 -29.65 -3.59
N CYS A 229 -16.72 -30.78 -3.50
CA CYS A 229 -16.96 -31.94 -4.36
C CYS A 229 -18.31 -32.64 -4.12
N LYS A 230 -19.02 -32.32 -3.03
CA LYS A 230 -20.37 -32.86 -2.73
C LYS A 230 -21.49 -31.87 -3.03
N GLU A 231 -21.15 -30.61 -3.25
CA GLU A 231 -22.13 -29.55 -3.49
C GLU A 231 -22.79 -29.70 -4.87
N MET A 232 -24.09 -29.45 -4.97
CA MET A 232 -24.86 -29.65 -6.21
C MET A 232 -25.40 -28.34 -6.79
N SER A 233 -25.29 -27.22 -6.05
CA SER A 233 -25.57 -25.89 -6.59
C SER A 233 -24.30 -25.27 -7.17
N LYS A 234 -24.39 -24.78 -8.41
CA LYS A 234 -23.32 -24.02 -9.05
C LYS A 234 -22.97 -22.78 -8.22
N GLU A 235 -23.98 -22.08 -7.71
CA GLU A 235 -23.84 -20.87 -6.91
C GLU A 235 -23.05 -21.16 -5.63
N ASN A 236 -23.34 -22.25 -4.94
CA ASN A 236 -22.62 -22.64 -3.73
C ASN A 236 -21.16 -23.03 -4.02
N ILE A 237 -20.90 -23.77 -5.12
CA ILE A 237 -19.53 -24.11 -5.55
C ILE A 237 -18.75 -22.83 -5.88
N TYR A 238 -19.34 -21.94 -6.68
CA TYR A 238 -18.75 -20.67 -7.06
C TYR A 238 -18.44 -19.83 -5.82
N MET A 239 -19.42 -19.65 -4.93
CA MET A 239 -19.26 -18.87 -3.71
C MET A 239 -18.19 -19.46 -2.80
N HIS A 240 -18.14 -20.78 -2.62
CA HIS A 240 -17.11 -21.40 -1.79
C HIS A 240 -15.71 -21.20 -2.38
N LEU A 241 -15.55 -21.37 -3.70
CA LEU A 241 -14.27 -21.13 -4.37
C LEU A 241 -13.85 -19.66 -4.25
N VAL A 242 -14.72 -18.73 -4.61
CA VAL A 242 -14.43 -17.29 -4.52
C VAL A 242 -14.14 -16.87 -3.07
N THR A 243 -14.92 -17.35 -2.11
CA THR A 243 -14.76 -17.03 -0.70
C THR A 243 -13.42 -17.54 -0.18
N ASP A 244 -13.06 -18.80 -0.41
CA ASP A 244 -11.77 -19.33 0.05
C ASP A 244 -10.57 -18.66 -0.63
N ILE A 245 -10.67 -18.44 -1.94
CA ILE A 245 -9.57 -17.88 -2.72
C ILE A 245 -9.35 -16.40 -2.40
N LEU A 246 -10.42 -15.64 -2.14
CA LEU A 246 -10.33 -14.22 -1.79
C LEU A 246 -10.07 -14.02 -0.28
N LEU A 247 -10.67 -14.82 0.60
CA LEU A 247 -10.51 -14.73 2.07
C LEU A 247 -9.24 -15.40 2.64
N GLU A 248 -8.35 -15.96 1.83
CA GLU A 248 -7.02 -16.35 2.33
C GLU A 248 -5.94 -15.26 2.10
N ARG A 249 -6.29 -14.15 1.44
CA ARG A 249 -5.28 -13.18 1.00
C ARG A 249 -5.16 -11.97 1.93
N PRO A 250 -3.93 -11.60 2.35
CA PRO A 250 -3.70 -10.50 3.29
C PRO A 250 -4.11 -9.10 2.77
N PHE A 251 -4.51 -8.97 1.51
CA PHE A 251 -5.08 -7.74 0.95
C PHE A 251 -6.60 -7.63 1.12
N VAL A 252 -7.27 -8.73 1.43
CA VAL A 252 -8.74 -8.86 1.44
C VAL A 252 -9.24 -9.26 2.84
N THR A 253 -8.38 -9.83 3.67
CA THR A 253 -8.75 -10.42 4.96
C THR A 253 -8.47 -9.48 6.13
N GLY A 254 -9.29 -8.44 6.26
CA GLY A 254 -9.33 -7.68 7.50
C GLY A 254 -10.44 -6.64 7.52
N SER A 255 -10.59 -5.98 8.68
CA SER A 255 -11.53 -4.87 8.84
C SER A 255 -11.18 -3.69 7.91
N GLU A 256 -12.07 -2.71 7.76
CA GLU A 256 -11.84 -1.55 6.86
C GLU A 256 -10.49 -0.85 7.08
N GLY A 257 -10.03 -0.74 8.34
CA GLY A 257 -8.71 -0.21 8.66
C GLY A 257 -7.56 -1.06 8.12
N PHE A 258 -7.72 -2.38 8.05
CA PHE A 258 -6.73 -3.29 7.49
C PHE A 258 -6.58 -3.14 5.98
N ALA A 259 -7.67 -2.96 5.23
CA ALA A 259 -7.62 -2.75 3.78
C ALA A 259 -6.87 -1.46 3.40
N ASN A 260 -7.14 -0.34 4.08
CA ASN A 260 -6.45 0.93 3.84
C ASN A 260 -4.94 0.84 4.14
N ARG A 261 -4.60 0.26 5.29
CA ARG A 261 -3.19 0.02 5.68
C ARG A 261 -2.47 -0.83 4.64
N THR A 262 -3.16 -1.81 4.08
CA THR A 262 -2.57 -2.66 3.06
C THR A 262 -2.35 -1.90 1.74
N TRP A 263 -3.21 -0.96 1.35
CA TRP A 263 -2.99 -0.14 0.16
C TRP A 263 -1.79 0.80 0.30
N GLU A 264 -1.66 1.47 1.45
CA GLU A 264 -0.51 2.31 1.80
C GLU A 264 0.79 1.51 1.87
N ARG A 265 0.77 0.32 2.51
CA ARG A 265 1.91 -0.59 2.55
C ARG A 265 2.32 -1.06 1.15
N ALA A 266 1.36 -1.32 0.27
CA ALA A 266 1.64 -1.72 -1.11
C ALA A 266 2.33 -0.59 -1.89
N ALA A 267 1.87 0.65 -1.71
CA ALA A 267 2.49 1.83 -2.30
C ALA A 267 3.92 2.08 -1.74
N ASP A 268 4.11 1.95 -0.43
CA ASP A 268 5.43 2.02 0.22
C ASP A 268 6.37 0.92 -0.30
N ASP A 269 5.87 -0.32 -0.45
CA ASP A 269 6.62 -1.43 -1.04
C ASP A 269 7.00 -1.12 -2.50
N PHE A 270 6.05 -0.65 -3.32
CA PHE A 270 6.32 -0.27 -4.71
C PHE A 270 7.51 0.69 -4.78
N ALA A 271 7.45 1.80 -4.04
CA ALA A 271 8.54 2.77 -3.98
C ALA A 271 9.85 2.17 -3.43
N ALA A 272 9.77 1.32 -2.40
CA ALA A 272 10.93 0.63 -1.84
C ALA A 272 11.64 -0.27 -2.86
N ARG A 273 10.91 -0.92 -3.77
CA ARG A 273 11.48 -1.80 -4.82
C ARG A 273 12.31 -1.03 -5.85
N PHE A 274 12.04 0.27 -6.04
CA PHE A 274 12.90 1.22 -6.80
C PHE A 274 14.11 1.72 -5.99
N GLY A 275 14.25 1.32 -4.73
CA GLY A 275 15.29 1.79 -3.82
C GLY A 275 14.95 3.12 -3.13
N ALA A 276 13.69 3.54 -3.18
CA ALA A 276 13.25 4.84 -2.67
C ALA A 276 12.96 4.83 -1.15
N ALA A 277 12.97 3.67 -0.50
CA ALA A 277 12.63 3.49 0.93
C ALA A 277 13.24 4.54 1.90
N PRO A 278 14.56 4.80 1.91
CA PRO A 278 15.13 5.78 2.83
C PRO A 278 14.68 7.22 2.53
N TYR A 279 14.47 7.54 1.26
CA TYR A 279 13.99 8.86 0.83
C TYR A 279 12.51 9.04 1.16
N LEU A 280 11.69 8.02 0.96
CA LEU A 280 10.27 8.05 1.33
C LEU A 280 10.10 8.24 2.84
N ALA A 281 10.86 7.49 3.65
CA ALA A 281 10.84 7.64 5.11
C ALA A 281 11.24 9.06 5.54
N SER A 282 12.29 9.63 4.92
CA SER A 282 12.73 10.98 5.21
C SER A 282 11.72 12.05 4.77
N ALA A 283 11.10 11.87 3.60
CA ALA A 283 10.06 12.76 3.10
C ALA A 283 8.84 12.79 4.01
N LEU A 284 8.33 11.61 4.40
CA LEU A 284 7.21 11.48 5.35
C LEU A 284 7.53 12.14 6.68
N TYR A 285 8.75 11.92 7.22
CA TYR A 285 9.19 12.58 8.44
C TYR A 285 9.15 14.11 8.32
N LYS A 286 9.69 14.68 7.24
CA LYS A 286 9.72 16.14 7.02
C LYS A 286 8.33 16.74 6.84
N ILE A 287 7.43 16.05 6.13
CA ILE A 287 6.05 16.49 5.93
C ILE A 287 5.31 16.54 7.29
N GLU A 288 5.36 15.45 8.05
CA GLU A 288 4.65 15.30 9.31
C GLU A 288 5.24 16.14 10.46
N THR A 289 6.51 16.53 10.36
CA THR A 289 7.19 17.43 11.33
C THR A 289 7.25 18.89 10.88
N SER A 290 6.67 19.24 9.73
CA SER A 290 6.62 20.64 9.31
C SER A 290 5.74 21.46 10.25
N GLN A 291 6.00 22.77 10.37
CA GLN A 291 5.36 23.66 11.37
C GLN A 291 3.83 23.65 11.32
N PHE A 292 3.24 23.32 10.18
CA PHE A 292 1.78 23.23 10.01
C PHE A 292 1.18 21.91 10.56
N TYR A 293 2.00 20.87 10.72
CA TYR A 293 1.58 19.51 11.10
C TYR A 293 2.19 18.99 12.41
N LEU A 294 3.04 19.77 13.08
CA LEU A 294 3.80 19.40 14.29
C LEU A 294 2.95 18.82 15.45
N CYS A 295 1.63 19.03 15.45
CA CYS A 295 0.69 18.52 16.46
C CYS A 295 -0.34 17.51 15.91
N ARG A 296 -0.20 17.05 14.67
CA ARG A 296 -1.19 16.17 14.01
C ARG A 296 -1.03 14.71 14.40
N ASN A 297 0.20 14.24 14.64
CA ASN A 297 0.45 12.84 14.99
C ASN A 297 1.42 12.71 16.16
N ALA A 298 0.93 12.14 17.27
CA ALA A 298 1.68 11.89 18.50
C ALA A 298 2.99 11.10 18.30
N SER A 299 3.09 10.37 17.18
CA SER A 299 4.23 9.52 16.89
C SER A 299 5.54 10.29 16.72
N TYR A 300 5.46 11.55 16.27
CA TYR A 300 6.62 12.44 16.05
C TYR A 300 6.94 13.33 17.25
N MET A 301 6.07 13.35 18.27
CA MET A 301 6.27 14.14 19.48
C MET A 301 7.21 13.45 20.46
N ASN A 302 7.97 14.22 21.25
CA ASN A 302 8.73 13.66 22.36
C ASN A 302 7.77 13.10 23.44
N TYR A 303 8.15 11.97 24.06
CA TYR A 303 7.35 11.31 25.11
C TYR A 303 6.95 12.23 26.26
N GLY A 304 7.84 13.12 26.72
CA GLY A 304 7.52 14.05 27.80
C GLY A 304 6.40 15.02 27.44
N VAL A 305 6.44 15.58 26.22
CA VAL A 305 5.41 16.49 25.71
C VAL A 305 4.10 15.73 25.48
N HIS A 306 4.16 14.54 24.88
CA HIS A 306 2.99 13.68 24.69
C HIS A 306 2.29 13.38 26.02
N LEU A 307 3.03 12.90 27.01
CA LEU A 307 2.47 12.58 28.33
C LEU A 307 1.89 13.83 29.01
N MET A 308 2.55 14.98 28.91
CA MET A 308 2.02 16.24 29.46
C MET A 308 0.70 16.64 28.82
N LEU A 309 0.58 16.57 27.49
CA LEU A 309 -0.67 16.90 26.79
C LEU A 309 -1.79 15.89 27.09
N GLU A 310 -1.47 14.60 27.16
CA GLU A 310 -2.45 13.57 27.55
C GLU A 310 -2.92 13.76 29.00
N MET A 311 -2.00 14.09 29.93
CA MET A 311 -2.37 14.42 31.31
C MET A 311 -3.26 15.66 31.36
N LEU A 312 -2.91 16.71 30.61
CA LEU A 312 -3.74 17.92 30.52
C LEU A 312 -5.14 17.61 29.98
N ASN A 313 -5.23 16.80 28.92
CA ASN A 313 -6.51 16.36 28.36
C ASN A 313 -7.36 15.63 29.41
N VAL A 314 -6.77 14.66 30.13
CA VAL A 314 -7.47 13.94 31.20
C VAL A 314 -7.89 14.88 32.34
N SER A 315 -7.01 15.78 32.78
CA SER A 315 -7.33 16.77 33.82
C SER A 315 -8.48 17.68 33.39
N LEU A 316 -8.50 18.15 32.14
CA LEU A 316 -9.59 18.97 31.61
C LEU A 316 -10.91 18.21 31.57
N LEU A 317 -10.91 16.94 31.17
CA LEU A 317 -12.11 16.09 31.19
C LEU A 317 -12.64 15.90 32.61
N ILE A 318 -11.75 15.69 33.59
CA ILE A 318 -12.11 15.57 35.02
C ILE A 318 -12.71 16.88 35.53
N VAL A 319 -12.06 18.01 35.30
CA VAL A 319 -12.55 19.33 35.75
C VAL A 319 -13.89 19.65 35.10
N ALA A 320 -14.03 19.41 33.80
CA ALA A 320 -15.30 19.59 33.09
C ALA A 320 -16.41 18.70 33.68
N SER A 321 -16.10 17.48 34.13
CA SER A 321 -17.09 16.57 34.70
C SER A 321 -17.62 16.96 36.10
N THR A 322 -17.07 18.00 36.74
CA THR A 322 -17.49 18.43 38.09
C THR A 322 -18.85 19.12 38.15
N ASN A 323 -19.43 19.50 37.01
CA ASN A 323 -20.76 20.11 36.94
C ASN A 323 -21.65 19.41 35.89
N PRO A 324 -23.00 19.49 35.99
CA PRO A 324 -23.89 18.72 35.13
C PRO A 324 -23.76 19.01 33.63
N VAL A 325 -23.51 20.27 33.25
CA VAL A 325 -23.33 20.67 31.85
C VAL A 325 -22.01 20.10 31.30
N GLY A 326 -20.93 20.26 32.04
CA GLY A 326 -19.63 19.75 31.65
C GLY A 326 -19.56 18.22 31.69
N LEU A 327 -20.29 17.55 32.59
CA LEU A 327 -20.44 16.09 32.59
C LEU A 327 -21.10 15.59 31.29
N PHE A 328 -22.13 16.27 30.81
CA PHE A 328 -22.77 15.96 29.54
C PHE A 328 -21.79 16.10 28.36
N PHE A 329 -21.06 17.23 28.28
CA PHE A 329 -20.06 17.45 27.23
C PHE A 329 -18.88 16.48 27.31
N THR A 330 -18.38 16.17 28.51
CA THR A 330 -17.32 15.18 28.73
C THR A 330 -17.77 13.80 28.26
N THR A 331 -19.02 13.40 28.55
CA THR A 331 -19.56 12.10 28.11
C THR A 331 -19.62 12.01 26.59
N ILE A 332 -20.09 13.06 25.91
CA ILE A 332 -20.08 13.14 24.45
C ILE A 332 -18.66 13.11 23.90
N SER A 333 -17.73 13.87 24.50
CA SER A 333 -16.34 13.96 24.07
C SER A 333 -15.62 12.62 24.22
N VAL A 334 -15.86 11.89 25.31
CA VAL A 334 -15.31 10.54 25.52
C VAL A 334 -15.92 9.56 24.53
N ALA A 335 -17.25 9.55 24.35
CA ALA A 335 -17.90 8.68 23.39
C ALA A 335 -17.40 8.92 21.95
N PHE A 336 -17.30 10.17 21.54
CA PHE A 336 -16.75 10.56 20.24
C PHE A 336 -15.27 10.22 20.12
N GLY A 337 -14.46 10.49 21.14
CA GLY A 337 -13.05 10.15 21.19
C GLY A 337 -12.81 8.65 21.02
N LEU A 338 -13.63 7.80 21.65
CA LEU A 338 -13.57 6.34 21.49
C LEU A 338 -13.98 5.87 20.09
N ILE A 339 -14.98 6.50 19.47
CA ILE A 339 -15.44 6.18 18.10
C ILE A 339 -14.36 6.53 17.06
N VAL A 340 -13.76 7.72 17.16
CA VAL A 340 -12.75 8.19 16.20
C VAL A 340 -11.43 7.45 16.35
N ASN A 341 -11.09 7.02 17.58
CA ASN A 341 -9.87 6.24 17.86
C ASN A 341 -10.11 4.72 17.85
N ASP A 342 -11.24 4.26 17.31
CA ASP A 342 -11.49 2.83 17.14
C ASP A 342 -10.41 2.24 16.22
N PRO A 343 -9.62 1.26 16.70
CA PRO A 343 -8.54 0.67 15.90
C PRO A 343 -9.04 0.09 14.58
N ARG A 344 -10.32 -0.30 14.49
CA ARG A 344 -10.96 -0.84 13.27
C ARG A 344 -11.16 0.21 12.16
N ASN A 345 -11.15 1.50 12.50
CA ASN A 345 -11.40 2.62 11.58
C ASN A 345 -10.11 3.38 11.19
N THR A 346 -8.94 2.87 11.59
CA THR A 346 -7.67 3.56 11.32
C THR A 346 -7.23 3.38 9.87
N ILE A 347 -7.15 4.49 9.13
CA ILE A 347 -6.85 4.52 7.68
C ILE A 347 -5.36 4.26 7.42
N TYR A 348 -4.47 4.77 8.27
CA TYR A 348 -3.03 4.65 8.09
C TYR A 348 -2.41 3.71 9.12
N ASP A 349 -1.35 3.01 8.73
CA ASP A 349 -0.47 2.40 9.72
C ASP A 349 0.20 3.49 10.54
N PRO A 350 0.43 3.23 11.84
CA PRO A 350 1.25 4.09 12.65
C PRO A 350 2.63 4.36 12.00
N PRO A 351 3.15 5.60 12.07
CA PRO A 351 4.40 5.98 11.43
C PRO A 351 5.60 5.08 11.72
N GLN A 352 5.77 4.62 12.97
CA GLN A 352 6.90 3.73 13.31
C GLN A 352 6.80 2.42 12.53
N GLU A 353 5.60 1.85 12.42
CA GLU A 353 5.37 0.60 11.69
C GLU A 353 5.64 0.73 10.19
N ARG A 354 5.24 1.84 9.56
CA ARG A 354 5.59 2.12 8.16
C ARG A 354 7.11 2.17 7.97
N PHE A 355 7.81 2.83 8.89
CA PHE A 355 9.27 2.96 8.82
C PHE A 355 9.98 1.62 9.05
N GLU A 356 9.50 0.81 10.00
CA GLU A 356 9.96 -0.56 10.19
C GLU A 356 9.74 -1.39 8.92
N THR A 357 8.59 -1.25 8.23
CA THR A 357 8.30 -1.95 6.97
C THR A 357 9.26 -1.56 5.85
N MET A 358 9.51 -0.26 5.66
CA MET A 358 10.51 0.23 4.70
C MET A 358 11.93 -0.29 5.01
N ARG A 359 12.29 -0.36 6.30
CA ARG A 359 13.55 -0.99 6.73
C ARG A 359 13.59 -2.47 6.36
N ARG A 360 12.50 -3.22 6.54
CA ARG A 360 12.43 -4.66 6.17
C ARG A 360 12.63 -4.86 4.67
N ASN A 361 12.07 -4.00 3.83
CA ASN A 361 12.29 -4.05 2.37
C ASN A 361 13.77 -3.87 1.99
N LEU A 362 14.50 -2.99 2.68
CA LEU A 362 15.94 -2.87 2.49
C LEU A 362 16.71 -4.12 2.95
N VAL A 363 16.29 -4.77 4.04
CA VAL A 363 16.89 -6.04 4.48
C VAL A 363 16.61 -7.17 3.48
N GLU A 364 15.42 -7.19 2.88
CA GLU A 364 15.09 -8.11 1.81
C GLU A 364 15.96 -7.85 0.57
N GLU A 365 16.19 -6.59 0.22
CA GLU A 365 17.09 -6.20 -0.86
C GLU A 365 18.51 -6.74 -0.64
N LEU A 366 19.03 -6.68 0.60
CA LEU A 366 20.33 -7.27 0.94
C LEU A 366 20.41 -8.78 0.64
N ASN A 367 19.31 -9.51 0.78
CA ASN A 367 19.30 -10.95 0.52
C ASN A 367 19.53 -11.27 -0.97
N THR A 368 19.16 -10.36 -1.88
CA THR A 368 19.43 -10.53 -3.32
C THR A 368 20.93 -10.49 -3.65
N LEU A 369 21.74 -9.90 -2.77
CA LEU A 369 23.19 -9.76 -2.92
C LEU A 369 23.97 -10.86 -2.19
N LYS A 370 23.28 -11.87 -1.65
CA LYS A 370 23.91 -12.94 -0.86
C LYS A 370 24.86 -13.76 -1.75
N GLY A 371 26.12 -13.88 -1.31
CA GLY A 371 27.14 -14.65 -2.03
C GLY A 371 27.80 -13.91 -3.19
N SER A 372 27.33 -12.70 -3.54
CA SER A 372 28.00 -11.86 -4.54
C SER A 372 29.07 -10.99 -3.89
N THR A 373 30.28 -11.01 -4.47
CA THR A 373 31.46 -10.25 -4.00
C THR A 373 31.97 -9.26 -5.04
N THR A 374 31.21 -9.01 -6.12
CA THR A 374 31.60 -8.04 -7.14
C THR A 374 31.64 -6.62 -6.57
N LYS A 375 32.39 -5.72 -7.24
CA LYS A 375 32.50 -4.32 -6.82
C LYS A 375 31.12 -3.65 -6.78
N GLU A 376 30.31 -3.88 -7.81
CA GLU A 376 28.95 -3.34 -7.94
C GLU A 376 28.04 -3.86 -6.81
N ALA A 377 28.16 -5.14 -6.46
CA ALA A 377 27.39 -5.72 -5.36
C ALA A 377 27.80 -5.14 -4.00
N ASN A 378 29.09 -4.83 -3.80
CA ASN A 378 29.58 -4.20 -2.58
C ASN A 378 29.14 -2.73 -2.48
N GLU A 379 29.17 -1.98 -3.59
CA GLU A 379 28.64 -0.60 -3.64
C GLU A 379 27.13 -0.58 -3.36
N HIS A 380 26.37 -1.50 -3.96
CA HIS A 380 24.94 -1.66 -3.70
C HIS A 380 24.67 -2.02 -2.24
N ARG A 381 25.46 -2.95 -1.66
CA ARG A 381 25.37 -3.30 -0.23
C ARG A 381 25.62 -2.08 0.66
N LYS A 382 26.61 -1.26 0.35
CA LYS A 382 26.91 -0.02 1.08
C LYS A 382 25.74 0.95 1.04
N ARG A 383 25.13 1.18 -0.13
CA ARG A 383 23.94 2.02 -0.30
C ARG A 383 22.78 1.53 0.58
N ILE A 384 22.51 0.22 0.57
CA ILE A 384 21.41 -0.36 1.34
C ILE A 384 21.68 -0.20 2.85
N LEU A 385 22.90 -0.48 3.31
CA LEU A 385 23.28 -0.30 4.70
C LEU A 385 23.19 1.16 5.17
N GLN A 386 23.53 2.12 4.30
CA GLN A 386 23.32 3.54 4.57
C GLN A 386 21.83 3.87 4.69
N GLY A 387 20.99 3.36 3.78
CA GLY A 387 19.54 3.54 3.85
C GLY A 387 18.94 2.97 5.13
N ILE A 388 19.37 1.78 5.56
CA ILE A 388 18.96 1.17 6.84
C ILE A 388 19.37 2.08 8.01
N ALA A 389 20.61 2.59 8.01
CA ALA A 389 21.08 3.49 9.05
C ALA A 389 20.25 4.79 9.10
N SER A 390 19.91 5.38 7.95
CA SER A 390 19.06 6.57 7.89
C SER A 390 17.67 6.32 8.49
N ILE A 391 17.05 5.18 8.18
CA ILE A 391 15.74 4.82 8.77
C ILE A 391 15.88 4.50 10.27
N ASP A 392 16.96 3.83 10.68
CA ASP A 392 17.23 3.54 12.09
C ASP A 392 17.36 4.83 12.93
N GLU A 393 17.98 5.89 12.39
CA GLU A 393 18.01 7.20 13.05
C GLU A 393 16.61 7.81 13.20
N LEU A 394 15.78 7.75 12.15
CA LEU A 394 14.39 8.22 12.23
C LEU A 394 13.60 7.45 13.28
N LEU A 395 13.75 6.12 13.33
CA LEU A 395 13.10 5.24 14.29
C LEU A 395 13.53 5.47 15.75
N LYS A 396 14.62 6.21 16.02
CA LYS A 396 14.92 6.66 17.40
C LYS A 396 13.95 7.73 17.88
N THR A 397 13.45 8.55 16.97
CA THR A 397 12.57 9.70 17.28
C THR A 397 11.10 9.40 17.03
N VAL A 398 10.80 8.69 15.94
CA VAL A 398 9.44 8.29 15.57
C VAL A 398 9.07 7.04 16.37
N LYS A 399 8.19 7.24 17.34
CA LYS A 399 7.68 6.18 18.22
C LYS A 399 6.18 6.26 18.27
N ASP A 400 5.49 5.19 17.92
CA ASP A 400 4.04 5.14 18.00
C ASP A 400 3.60 5.34 19.45
N LYS A 401 2.69 6.28 19.66
CA LYS A 401 2.16 6.60 20.98
C LYS A 401 0.64 6.56 20.92
N ASP A 402 0.07 5.79 21.83
CA ASP A 402 -1.37 5.80 22.03
C ASP A 402 -1.77 7.08 22.77
N ASN A 403 -2.84 7.73 22.30
CA ASN A 403 -3.58 8.67 23.14
C ASN A 403 -4.46 7.90 24.14
N VAL A 404 -5.03 8.60 25.11
CA VAL A 404 -5.84 7.98 26.17
C VAL A 404 -7.01 7.14 25.63
N PHE A 405 -7.63 7.55 24.52
CA PHE A 405 -8.77 6.85 23.92
C PHE A 405 -8.33 5.57 23.20
N SER A 406 -7.26 5.65 22.39
CA SER A 406 -6.66 4.49 21.74
C SER A 406 -6.18 3.47 22.77
N PHE A 407 -5.58 3.92 23.88
CA PHE A 407 -5.17 3.07 24.98
C PHE A 407 -6.37 2.33 25.60
N ILE A 408 -7.46 3.04 25.89
CA ILE A 408 -8.71 2.45 26.41
C ILE A 408 -9.26 1.41 25.42
N MET A 409 -9.38 1.76 24.13
CA MET A 409 -9.91 0.87 23.10
C MET A 409 -9.08 -0.41 22.98
N LYS A 410 -7.75 -0.28 22.86
CA LYS A 410 -6.84 -1.43 22.68
C LYS A 410 -6.72 -2.31 23.93
N THR A 411 -6.90 -1.75 25.12
CA THR A 411 -6.64 -2.46 26.39
C THR A 411 -7.91 -3.01 27.03
N LEU A 412 -9.01 -2.25 27.01
CA LEU A 412 -10.21 -2.57 27.78
C LEU A 412 -11.31 -3.23 26.93
N THR A 413 -11.33 -3.04 25.61
CA THR A 413 -12.37 -3.65 24.76
C THR A 413 -11.97 -5.03 24.21
N PRO A 414 -12.89 -6.01 24.11
CA PRO A 414 -12.60 -7.31 23.50
C PRO A 414 -12.15 -7.19 22.03
N GLY A 415 -12.81 -6.31 21.26
CA GLY A 415 -12.48 -6.08 19.84
C GLY A 415 -11.08 -5.49 19.66
N GLY A 416 -10.74 -4.44 20.41
CA GLY A 416 -9.42 -3.82 20.36
C GLY A 416 -8.29 -4.74 20.82
N ARG A 417 -8.52 -5.59 21.83
CA ARG A 417 -7.54 -6.62 22.24
C ARG A 417 -7.29 -7.67 21.17
N ARG A 418 -8.35 -8.12 20.49
CA ARG A 418 -8.24 -9.09 19.38
C ARG A 418 -7.47 -8.50 18.20
N GLU A 419 -7.79 -7.26 17.83
CA GLU A 419 -7.10 -6.54 16.76
C GLU A 419 -5.62 -6.35 17.08
N ARG A 420 -5.31 -5.88 18.30
CA ARG A 420 -3.93 -5.74 18.77
C ARG A 420 -3.17 -7.06 18.73
N ALA A 421 -3.77 -8.16 19.18
CA ALA A 421 -3.13 -9.47 19.14
C ALA A 421 -2.85 -9.94 17.70
N GLY A 422 -3.76 -9.68 16.76
CA GLY A 422 -3.55 -9.97 15.33
C GLY A 422 -2.39 -9.17 14.75
N VAL A 423 -2.36 -7.85 14.99
CA VAL A 423 -1.29 -6.96 14.54
C VAL A 423 0.06 -7.35 15.17
N ASP A 424 0.11 -7.60 16.49
CA ASP A 424 1.34 -7.99 17.19
C ASP A 424 1.86 -9.36 16.71
N TYR A 425 0.98 -10.31 16.41
CA TYR A 425 1.35 -11.60 15.81
C TYR A 425 1.99 -11.41 14.42
N GLN A 426 1.34 -10.64 13.54
CA GLN A 426 1.88 -10.33 12.21
C GLN A 426 3.25 -9.64 12.31
N ARG A 427 3.36 -8.60 13.16
CA ARG A 427 4.63 -7.89 13.40
C ARG A 427 5.73 -8.82 13.90
N THR A 428 5.40 -9.75 14.78
CA THR A 428 6.36 -10.72 15.30
C THR A 428 6.86 -11.64 14.18
N MET A 429 5.97 -12.16 13.34
CA MET A 429 6.37 -12.95 12.17
C MET A 429 7.26 -12.14 11.22
N GLU A 430 6.87 -10.91 10.89
CA GLU A 430 7.64 -10.04 10.00
C GLU A 430 9.03 -9.70 10.57
N ARG A 431 9.14 -9.46 11.89
CA ARG A 431 10.43 -9.22 12.57
C ARG A 431 11.36 -10.43 12.53
N TYR A 432 10.83 -11.65 12.67
CA TYR A 432 11.63 -12.87 12.54
C TYR A 432 12.20 -13.03 11.13
N LEU A 433 11.46 -12.62 10.11
CA LEU A 433 11.86 -12.71 8.70
C LEU A 433 12.91 -11.65 8.33
N SER A 434 12.96 -10.52 9.04
CA SER A 434 13.88 -9.40 8.81
C SER A 434 14.95 -9.22 9.92
N ASN A 435 15.66 -10.28 10.27
CA ASN A 435 16.53 -10.31 11.46
C ASN A 435 17.80 -9.43 11.34
N ASP A 436 18.12 -8.65 12.39
CA ASP A 436 19.33 -7.83 12.54
C ASP A 436 20.65 -8.59 12.37
N LEU A 437 20.63 -9.91 12.60
CA LEU A 437 21.75 -10.80 12.37
C LEU A 437 22.19 -10.79 10.88
N ARG A 438 21.26 -10.52 9.96
CA ARG A 438 21.55 -10.33 8.53
C ARG A 438 22.21 -9.01 8.23
N VAL A 439 21.77 -7.94 8.87
CA VAL A 439 22.42 -6.62 8.76
C VAL A 439 23.84 -6.70 9.29
N ALA A 440 24.05 -7.35 10.44
CA ALA A 440 25.38 -7.59 11.02
C ALA A 440 26.27 -8.42 10.08
N SER A 441 25.74 -9.50 9.50
CA SER A 441 26.47 -10.33 8.52
C SER A 441 26.87 -9.53 7.27
N ALA A 442 25.97 -8.71 6.72
CA ALA A 442 26.25 -7.86 5.57
C ALA A 442 27.34 -6.80 5.87
N LYS A 443 27.33 -6.21 7.06
CA LYS A 443 28.39 -5.28 7.53
C LYS A 443 29.75 -5.98 7.59
N LEU A 444 29.81 -7.21 8.09
CA LEU A 444 31.06 -7.99 8.13
C LEU A 444 31.59 -8.33 6.73
N ALA A 445 30.69 -8.60 5.76
CA ALA A 445 31.08 -8.88 4.38
C ALA A 445 31.74 -7.67 3.69
N THR A 446 31.34 -6.44 4.03
CA THR A 446 31.97 -5.22 3.50
C THR A 446 33.35 -4.90 4.09
N VAL A 447 33.72 -5.51 5.22
CA VAL A 447 35.05 -5.31 5.86
C VAL A 447 36.11 -6.26 5.28
N LYS A 448 35.69 -7.34 4.62
CA LYS A 448 36.59 -8.36 4.03
C LYS A 448 36.97 -8.08 2.57
N SER A 449 36.42 -7.03 1.96
CA SER A 449 36.77 -6.51 0.63
C SER A 449 37.52 -5.19 0.78
#